data_AF-A0A939QMF2-F1
#
_entry.id   AF-A0A939QMF2-F1
#
_cell.length_a   1.000
_cell.length_b   1.000
_cell.length_c   1.000
_cell.angle_alpha   90.00
_cell.angle_beta   90.00
_cell.angle_gamma   90.00
#
_symmetry.space_group_name_H-M   'P 1'
#
loop_
_entity.id
_entity.type
_entity.pdbx_description
1 polymer ?
#
loop_
_entity_poly.entity_id
_entity_poly.type
_entity_poly.pdbx_seq_one_letter_code
_entity_poly.pdbx_strand_id
1 'polypeptide(L)' 'MTEKTPLGTRIREAGGLYLWLNKTLIRLAGPPQVSPNLPRNRDGDACAHCGLRRDAHREDADGTLHCPSA' A
#
# COMPACT_ATOMS: atom_id res chain seq x y z
N MET A 1 26.48 17.69 -28.15
CA MET A 1 25.09 17.68 -27.67
C MET A 1 24.75 16.25 -27.31
N THR A 2 24.51 15.92 -26.05
CA THR A 2 24.11 14.55 -25.68
C THR A 2 22.76 14.27 -26.32
N GLU A 3 22.69 13.37 -27.28
CA GLU A 3 21.44 12.81 -27.79
C GLU A 3 20.74 12.11 -26.62
N LYS A 4 19.84 12.84 -25.98
CA LYS A 4 18.96 12.28 -24.96
C LYS A 4 17.76 11.70 -25.67
N THR A 5 17.43 10.45 -25.35
CA THR A 5 16.20 9.81 -25.82
C THR A 5 15.01 10.75 -25.57
N PRO A 6 14.19 11.04 -26.58
CA PRO A 6 13.04 11.92 -26.44
C PRO A 6 12.13 11.49 -25.29
N LEU A 7 11.58 12.46 -24.56
CA LEU A 7 10.74 12.21 -23.38
C LEU A 7 9.57 11.27 -23.70
N GLY A 8 8.92 11.47 -24.86
CA GLY A 8 7.79 10.65 -25.29
C GLY A 8 8.16 9.16 -25.48
N THR A 9 9.36 8.87 -25.98
CA THR A 9 9.83 7.48 -26.13
C THR A 9 10.03 6.84 -24.75
N ARG A 10 10.65 7.57 -23.82
CA ARG A 10 10.89 7.09 -22.44
C ARG A 10 9.59 6.80 -21.69
N ILE A 11 8.55 7.61 -21.93
CA ILE A 11 7.23 7.40 -21.34
C ILE A 11 6.57 6.13 -21.89
N ARG A 12 6.67 5.89 -23.20
CA ARG A 12 6.12 4.68 -23.83
C ARG A 12 6.85 3.42 -23.38
N GLU A 13 8.18 3.44 -23.35
CA GLU A 13 9.02 2.34 -22.85
C GLU A 13 8.72 1.99 -21.39
N ALA A 14 8.35 2.98 -20.57
CA ALA A 14 8.00 2.76 -19.18
C ALA A 14 6.58 2.16 -18.98
N GLY A 15 5.77 2.03 -20.04
CA GLY A 15 4.38 1.58 -19.96
C GLY A 15 3.36 2.69 -19.70
N GLY A 16 3.72 3.95 -19.96
CA GLY A 16 2.83 5.12 -19.83
C GLY A 16 3.32 6.16 -18.82
N LEU A 17 2.61 7.30 -18.78
CA LEU A 17 3.02 8.49 -18.02
C LEU A 17 3.12 8.21 -16.51
N TYR A 18 2.12 7.52 -15.96
CA TYR A 18 2.08 7.20 -14.53
C TYR A 18 3.29 6.37 -14.10
N LEU A 19 3.60 5.30 -14.82
CA LEU A 19 4.71 4.41 -14.51
C LEU A 19 6.06 5.11 -14.66
N TRP A 20 6.22 5.92 -15.71
CA TRP A 20 7.43 6.73 -15.91
C TRP A 20 7.65 7.71 -14.76
N LEU A 21 6.60 8.44 -14.36
CA LEU A 21 6.67 9.42 -13.28
C LEU A 21 6.96 8.74 -11.95
N ASN A 22 6.25 7.66 -11.64
CA ASN A 22 6.42 6.91 -10.39
C ASN A 22 7.83 6.32 -10.28
N LYS A 23 8.37 5.71 -11.35
CA LYS A 23 9.77 5.25 -11.40
C LYS A 23 10.76 6.41 -11.20
N THR A 24 10.51 7.55 -11.82
CA THR A 24 11.38 8.73 -11.71
C THR A 24 11.38 9.29 -10.29
N LEU A 25 10.21 9.39 -9.67
CA LEU A 25 10.04 9.83 -8.28
C LEU A 25 10.76 8.87 -7.31
N ILE A 26 10.56 7.55 -7.44
CA ILE A 26 11.25 6.55 -6.59
C ILE A 26 12.77 6.66 -6.73
N ARG A 27 13.28 6.90 -7.95
CA ARG A 27 14.71 7.07 -8.18
C ARG A 27 15.30 8.31 -7.49
N LEU A 28 14.52 9.40 -7.39
CA LEU A 28 14.99 10.68 -6.86
C LEU A 28 14.75 10.82 -5.35
N ALA A 29 13.58 10.40 -4.87
CA ALA A 29 13.13 10.59 -3.50
C ALA A 29 13.23 9.31 -2.64
N GLY A 30 13.56 8.17 -3.26
CA GLY A 30 13.51 6.86 -2.63
C GLY A 30 12.11 6.23 -2.68
N PRO A 31 11.97 4.98 -2.19
CA PRO A 31 10.69 4.30 -2.15
C PRO A 31 9.70 5.03 -1.23
N PRO A 32 8.38 4.94 -1.50
CA PRO A 32 7.37 5.55 -0.66
C PRO A 32 7.47 4.99 0.77
N GLN A 33 7.62 5.88 1.74
CA GLN A 33 7.62 5.51 3.15
C GLN A 33 6.18 5.27 3.60
N VAL A 34 5.83 4.00 3.78
CA VAL A 34 4.61 3.62 4.50
C VAL A 34 4.94 3.69 6.00
N SER A 35 4.48 4.76 6.65
CA SER A 35 4.58 4.84 8.11
C SER A 35 3.80 3.68 8.74
N PRO A 36 4.28 3.04 9.83
CA PRO A 36 3.46 2.13 10.62
C PRO A 36 2.11 2.75 11.04
N ASN A 37 2.07 4.08 11.13
CA ASN A 37 0.89 4.86 11.51
C ASN A 37 0.10 5.40 10.31
N LEU A 38 0.54 5.19 9.06
CA LEU A 38 -0.34 5.42 7.91
C LEU A 38 -1.41 4.33 7.95
N PRO A 39 -2.69 4.65 7.67
CA PRO A 39 -3.72 3.63 7.58
C PRO A 39 -3.31 2.64 6.49
N ARG A 40 -2.78 1.47 6.89
CA ARG A 40 -2.78 0.29 6.02
C ARG A 40 -4.23 0.06 5.62
N ASN A 41 -4.45 -0.33 4.37
CA ASN A 41 -5.76 -0.88 3.98
C ASN A 41 -6.22 -1.79 5.11
N ARG A 42 -7.37 -1.45 5.70
CA ARG A 42 -7.95 -2.03 6.92
C ARG A 42 -8.44 -3.47 6.68
N ASP A 43 -7.71 -4.23 5.88
CA ASP A 43 -7.92 -5.65 5.68
C ASP A 43 -7.49 -6.40 6.95
N GLY A 44 -8.27 -6.21 8.02
CA GLY A 44 -8.24 -7.00 9.24
C GLY A 44 -6.85 -7.15 9.82
N ASP A 45 -6.37 -6.10 10.50
CA ASP A 45 -5.23 -6.26 11.41
C ASP A 45 -5.46 -7.52 12.26
N ALA A 46 -4.40 -8.32 12.44
CA ALA A 46 -4.49 -9.49 13.29
C ALA A 46 -4.90 -9.07 14.71
N CYS A 47 -5.86 -9.77 15.29
CA CYS A 47 -6.25 -9.58 16.67
C CYS A 47 -5.05 -9.85 17.59
N ALA A 48 -4.71 -8.90 18.45
CA ALA A 48 -3.59 -9.03 19.37
C ALA A 48 -3.77 -10.18 20.39
N HIS A 49 -5.01 -10.68 20.57
CA HIS A 49 -5.33 -11.75 21.52
C HIS A 49 -5.27 -13.15 20.88
N CYS A 50 -5.97 -13.37 19.76
CA CYS A 50 -6.07 -14.69 19.13
C CYS A 50 -5.23 -14.85 17.85
N GLY A 51 -4.62 -13.77 17.34
CA GLY A 51 -3.82 -13.77 16.11
C GLY A 51 -4.64 -13.89 14.81
N LEU A 52 -5.94 -14.18 14.89
CA LEU A 52 -6.84 -14.24 13.73
C LEU A 52 -7.23 -12.83 13.27
N ARG A 53 -7.63 -12.71 12.01
CA ARG A 53 -8.04 -11.42 11.46
C ARG A 53 -9.30 -10.89 12.16
N ARG A 54 -9.38 -9.57 12.36
CA ARG A 54 -10.50 -8.92 13.06
C ARG A 54 -11.86 -9.10 12.37
N ASP A 55 -11.90 -9.30 11.05
CA ASP A 55 -13.12 -9.62 10.29
C ASP A 55 -13.69 -11.02 10.61
N ALA A 56 -12.91 -11.91 11.21
CA ALA A 56 -13.39 -13.20 11.71
C ALA A 56 -14.04 -13.12 13.11
N HIS A 57 -14.07 -11.94 13.73
CA HIS A 57 -14.63 -11.76 15.07
C HIS A 57 -16.12 -11.45 15.01
N ARG A 58 -16.86 -11.92 16.02
CA ARG A 58 -18.26 -11.54 16.18
C ARG A 58 -18.32 -10.16 16.82
N GLU A 59 -19.01 -9.22 16.17
CA GLU A 59 -19.33 -7.91 16.75
C GLU A 59 -20.64 -8.01 17.53
N ASP A 60 -20.63 -7.55 18.79
CA ASP A 60 -21.84 -7.38 19.61
C ASP A 60 -22.47 -6.00 19.38
N ALA A 61 -23.70 -5.79 19.85
CA ALA A 61 -24.45 -4.54 19.66
C ALA A 61 -23.72 -3.29 20.22
N ASP A 62 -22.89 -3.47 21.25
CA ASP A 62 -22.06 -2.41 21.84
C ASP A 62 -20.73 -2.17 21.07
N GLY A 63 -20.50 -2.86 19.94
CA GLY A 63 -19.30 -2.74 19.12
C GLY A 63 -18.09 -3.51 19.65
N THR A 64 -18.30 -4.43 20.61
CA THR A 64 -17.23 -5.28 21.15
C THR A 64 -16.98 -6.47 20.21
N LEU A 65 -15.72 -6.72 19.87
CA LEU A 65 -15.31 -7.85 19.04
C LEU A 65 -14.91 -9.05 19.90
N HIS A 66 -15.56 -10.19 19.68
CA HIS A 66 -15.26 -11.45 20.36
C HIS A 66 -14.45 -12.39 19.46
N CYS A 67 -13.40 -12.98 20.04
CA CYS A 67 -12.59 -13.97 19.35
C CYS A 67 -13.45 -15.20 19.01
N PRO A 68 -13.30 -15.79 17.81
CA PRO A 68 -14.13 -16.90 17.36
C PRO A 68 -13.89 -18.22 18.10
N SER A 69 -12.81 -18.33 18.88
CA SER A 69 -12.44 -19.52 19.66
C SER A 69 -12.49 -19.28 21.18
N ALA A 70 -13.49 -18.52 21.64
CA ALA A 70 -13.82 -18.45 23.07
C ALA A 70 -14.54 -19.73 23.51
#